data_AF-A0A2M8KRB0-F1
#
_entry.id   AF-A0A2M8KRB0-F1
#
_cell.length_a   1.000
_cell.length_b   1.000
_cell.length_c   1.000
_cell.angle_alpha   90.00
_cell.angle_beta   90.00
_cell.angle_gamma   90.00
#
_symmetry.space_group_name_H-M   'P 1'
#
loop_
_entity.id
_entity.type
_entity.pdbx_description
1 polymer ?
#
loop_
_entity_poly.entity_id
_entity_poly.type
_entity_poly.pdbx_seq_one_letter_code
_entity_poly.pdbx_strand_id
1 'polypeptide(L)'
;MINEVQAYLKSKLQDSSKQSLSVSDKEIINKIGVEQYIFTKLASKKFRKWKMADTCVDRVKKAINIAITNEKPLEVVFFQGGYKLWRFPSSPESDWAEFFNIAYLIEYLTSIVKAYKPGVTL
;
A
#
# COMPACT_ATOMS: atom_id res chain seq x y z
N MET A 1 0.36 27.95 9.25
CA MET A 1 -0.08 26.67 9.83
C MET A 1 -0.97 25.83 8.90
N ILE A 2 -2.24 26.17 8.59
CA ILE A 2 -3.09 25.31 7.72
C ILE A 2 -2.48 25.11 6.32
N ASN A 3 -1.89 26.16 5.73
CA ASN A 3 -1.26 26.09 4.41
C ASN A 3 0.01 25.22 4.36
N GLU A 4 0.76 25.10 5.46
CA GLU A 4 2.02 24.34 5.48
C GLU A 4 1.75 22.84 5.54
N VAL A 5 0.75 22.43 6.33
CA VAL A 5 0.32 21.02 6.40
C VAL A 5 -0.22 20.56 5.06
N GLN A 6 -1.09 21.35 4.42
CA GLN A 6 -1.61 21.03 3.09
C GLN A 6 -0.51 20.96 2.03
N ALA A 7 0.46 21.88 2.06
CA ALA A 7 1.59 21.85 1.14
C ALA A 7 2.47 20.59 1.33
N TYR A 8 2.76 20.22 2.57
CA TYR A 8 3.52 19.00 2.90
C TYR A 8 2.80 17.73 2.41
N LEU A 9 1.49 17.67 2.60
CA LEU A 9 0.68 16.54 2.16
C LEU A 9 0.63 16.43 0.64
N LYS A 10 0.51 17.57 -0.05
CA LYS A 10 0.50 17.63 -1.50
C LYS A 10 1.84 17.22 -2.10
N SER A 11 2.96 17.60 -1.49
CA SER A 11 4.29 17.14 -1.93
C SER A 11 4.46 15.64 -1.70
N LYS A 12 4.05 15.10 -0.53
CA LYS A 12 4.06 13.66 -0.25
C LYS A 12 3.34 12.85 -1.33
N LEU A 13 2.16 13.31 -1.78
CA LEU A 13 1.37 12.66 -2.83
C LEU A 13 2.01 12.77 -4.23
N GLN A 14 2.62 13.93 -4.54
CA GLN A 14 3.26 14.15 -5.84
C GLN A 14 4.62 13.48 -5.97
N ASP A 15 5.33 13.29 -4.86
CA ASP A 15 6.69 12.76 -4.85
C ASP A 15 6.75 11.24 -4.64
N SER A 16 5.68 10.64 -4.13
CA SER A 16 5.58 9.18 -3.97
C SER A 16 5.78 8.41 -5.29
N SER A 17 5.33 8.98 -6.41
CA SER A 17 5.47 8.41 -7.75
C SER A 17 6.85 8.61 -8.38
N LYS A 18 7.62 9.63 -7.97
CA LYS A 18 8.90 10.00 -8.59
C LYS A 18 10.10 9.24 -8.02
N GLN A 19 9.97 8.73 -6.80
CA GLN A 19 11.07 8.03 -6.14
C GLN A 19 11.28 6.64 -6.73
N SER A 20 12.49 6.33 -7.20
CA SER A 20 12.86 4.99 -7.68
C SER A 20 13.08 4.01 -6.52
N LEU A 21 13.14 2.71 -6.84
CA LEU A 21 13.60 1.68 -5.89
C LEU A 21 14.95 2.06 -5.29
N SER A 22 15.06 1.99 -3.95
CA SER A 22 16.32 2.19 -3.26
C SER A 22 17.34 1.11 -3.64
N VAL A 23 18.64 1.41 -3.49
CA VAL A 23 19.72 0.46 -3.79
C VAL A 23 19.58 -0.80 -2.93
N SER A 24 19.25 -0.64 -1.66
CA SER A 24 19.04 -1.76 -0.73
C SER A 24 17.83 -2.62 -1.12
N ASP A 25 16.72 -2.02 -1.57
CA ASP A 25 15.56 -2.80 -2.03
C ASP A 25 15.92 -3.62 -3.29
N LYS A 26 16.73 -3.09 -4.20
CA LYS A 26 17.22 -3.83 -5.38
C LYS A 26 18.08 -5.03 -4.99
N GLU A 27 18.98 -4.86 -4.03
CA GLU A 27 19.81 -5.95 -3.51
C GLU A 27 18.97 -7.06 -2.86
N ILE A 28 17.95 -6.67 -2.09
CA ILE A 28 17.02 -7.63 -1.49
C ILE A 28 16.28 -8.40 -2.58
N ILE A 29 15.72 -7.71 -3.58
CA ILE A 29 15.02 -8.36 -4.70
C ILE A 29 15.93 -9.35 -5.43
N ASN A 30 17.19 -8.97 -5.70
CA ASN A 30 18.16 -9.86 -6.35
C ASN A 30 18.47 -11.11 -5.50
N LYS A 31 18.40 -11.00 -4.16
CA LYS A 31 18.69 -12.11 -3.24
C LYS A 31 17.51 -13.05 -3.04
N ILE A 32 16.29 -12.53 -2.88
CA ILE A 32 15.12 -13.34 -2.49
C ILE A 32 14.05 -13.47 -3.58
N GLY A 33 14.20 -12.74 -4.68
CA GLY A 33 13.22 -12.66 -5.76
C GLY A 33 12.08 -11.67 -5.48
N VAL A 34 11.40 -11.27 -6.56
CA VAL A 34 10.32 -10.27 -6.51
C VAL A 34 9.12 -10.80 -5.69
N GLU A 35 8.75 -12.07 -5.85
CA GLU A 35 7.62 -12.68 -5.13
C GLU A 35 7.77 -12.57 -3.61
N GLN A 36 8.92 -13.03 -3.09
CA GLN A 36 9.19 -12.99 -1.66
C GLN A 36 9.36 -11.55 -1.16
N TYR A 37 9.94 -10.67 -1.97
CA TYR A 37 10.01 -9.24 -1.64
C TYR A 37 8.61 -8.63 -1.47
N ILE A 38 7.69 -8.85 -2.41
CA ILE A 38 6.30 -8.35 -2.31
C ILE A 38 5.65 -8.86 -1.03
N PHE A 39 5.76 -10.17 -0.76
CA PHE A 39 5.21 -10.76 0.46
C PHE A 39 5.79 -10.10 1.73
N THR A 40 7.11 -9.87 1.80
CA THR A 40 7.72 -9.23 2.97
C THR A 40 7.25 -7.80 3.20
N LYS A 41 6.95 -7.05 2.13
CA LYS A 41 6.39 -5.69 2.24
C LYS A 41 4.94 -5.72 2.71
N LEU A 42 4.12 -6.62 2.17
CA LEU A 42 2.72 -6.81 2.62
C LEU A 42 2.64 -7.31 4.07
N ALA A 43 3.54 -8.21 4.48
CA ALA A 43 3.59 -8.76 5.83
C ALA A 43 4.37 -7.88 6.83
N SER A 44 4.77 -6.67 6.45
CA SER A 44 5.60 -5.80 7.27
C SER A 44 4.91 -5.41 8.58
N LYS A 45 5.64 -5.54 9.71
CA LYS A 45 5.16 -5.13 11.04
C LYS A 45 4.84 -3.64 11.11
N LYS A 46 5.43 -2.82 10.22
CA LYS A 46 5.13 -1.38 10.14
C LYS A 46 3.64 -1.13 9.84
N PHE A 47 3.03 -1.97 9.02
CA PHE A 47 1.67 -1.77 8.53
C PHE A 47 0.66 -2.74 9.16
N ARG A 48 1.06 -3.49 10.18
CA ARG A 48 0.23 -4.56 10.70
C ARG A 48 0.43 -4.76 12.20
N LYS A 49 -0.67 -4.60 12.94
CA LYS A 49 -0.71 -4.73 14.40
C LYS A 49 -0.53 -6.19 14.89
N TRP A 50 -1.12 -7.17 14.19
CA TRP A 50 -1.21 -8.56 14.66
C TRP A 50 -0.58 -9.56 13.70
N LYS A 51 -0.13 -10.73 14.22
CA LYS A 51 0.34 -11.82 13.35
C LYS A 51 -0.80 -12.27 12.41
N MET A 52 -0.48 -12.46 11.13
CA MET A 52 -1.37 -13.11 10.18
C MET A 52 -1.53 -14.58 10.55
N ALA A 53 -2.75 -15.09 10.46
CA ALA A 53 -3.00 -16.52 10.51
C ALA A 53 -2.29 -17.21 9.33
N ASP A 54 -1.85 -18.45 9.53
CA ASP A 54 -1.05 -19.17 8.52
C ASP A 54 -1.87 -19.38 7.23
N THR A 55 -3.18 -19.63 7.34
CA THR A 55 -4.10 -19.70 6.19
C THR A 55 -4.18 -18.40 5.38
N CYS A 56 -4.04 -17.25 6.04
CA CYS A 56 -4.01 -15.95 5.38
C CYS A 56 -2.69 -15.75 4.64
N VAL A 57 -1.56 -16.16 5.26
CA VAL A 57 -0.24 -16.14 4.63
C VAL A 57 -0.23 -16.97 3.34
N ASP A 58 -0.78 -18.18 3.37
CA ASP A 58 -0.81 -19.07 2.21
C ASP A 58 -1.66 -18.49 1.07
N ARG A 59 -2.82 -17.90 1.40
CA ARG A 59 -3.68 -17.23 0.42
C ARG A 59 -2.99 -16.03 -0.23
N VAL A 60 -2.31 -15.20 0.56
CA VAL A 60 -1.58 -14.04 0.04
C VAL A 60 -0.45 -14.48 -0.88
N LYS A 61 0.37 -15.46 -0.47
CA LYS A 61 1.44 -16.00 -1.32
C LYS A 61 0.90 -16.56 -2.63
N LYS A 62 -0.19 -17.34 -2.56
CA LYS A 62 -0.86 -17.89 -3.75
C LYS A 62 -1.35 -16.78 -4.69
N ALA A 63 -1.96 -15.72 -4.16
CA ALA A 63 -2.42 -14.59 -4.96
C ALA A 63 -1.25 -13.85 -5.65
N ILE A 64 -0.15 -13.64 -4.92
CA ILE A 64 1.07 -13.03 -5.50
C ILE A 64 1.62 -13.90 -6.62
N ASN A 65 1.76 -15.20 -6.38
CA ASN A 65 2.27 -16.14 -7.38
C ASN A 65 1.41 -16.13 -8.64
N ILE A 66 0.07 -16.18 -8.50
CA ILE A 66 -0.86 -16.09 -9.64
C ILE A 66 -0.65 -14.77 -10.42
N ALA A 67 -0.54 -13.63 -9.73
CA ALA A 67 -0.33 -12.34 -10.40
C ALA A 67 1.00 -12.31 -11.18
N ILE A 68 2.09 -12.77 -10.54
CA ILE A 68 3.42 -12.82 -11.16
C ILE A 68 3.45 -13.75 -12.36
N THR A 69 2.94 -14.98 -12.23
CA THR A 69 2.94 -15.97 -13.31
C THR A 69 2.13 -15.50 -14.52
N ASN A 70 1.06 -14.73 -14.30
CA ASN A 70 0.22 -14.20 -15.38
C ASN A 70 0.64 -12.80 -15.85
N GLU A 71 1.71 -12.23 -15.30
CA GLU A 71 2.15 -10.85 -15.55
C GLU A 71 1.05 -9.79 -15.34
N LYS A 72 0.14 -10.04 -14.39
CA LYS A 72 -1.00 -9.16 -14.08
C LYS A 72 -0.74 -8.27 -12.87
N PRO A 73 -1.33 -7.07 -12.80
CA PRO A 73 -1.27 -6.26 -11.60
C PRO A 73 -1.74 -7.06 -10.36
N LEU A 74 -1.16 -6.75 -9.20
CA LEU A 74 -1.65 -7.30 -7.94
C LEU A 74 -2.99 -6.67 -7.58
N GLU A 75 -4.03 -7.48 -7.45
CA GLU A 75 -5.33 -7.03 -6.96
C GLU A 75 -5.30 -6.89 -5.44
N VAL A 76 -5.45 -5.66 -4.94
CA VAL A 76 -5.52 -5.34 -3.52
C VAL A 76 -6.90 -4.78 -3.24
N VAL A 77 -7.72 -5.57 -2.56
CA VAL A 77 -9.06 -5.10 -2.15
C VAL A 77 -8.95 -4.32 -0.85
N PHE A 78 -9.24 -3.03 -0.91
CA PHE A 78 -9.32 -2.17 0.27
C PHE A 78 -10.77 -1.78 0.56
N PHE A 79 -11.32 -2.34 1.65
CA PHE A 79 -12.69 -2.05 2.06
C PHE A 79 -12.79 -0.67 2.73
N GLN A 80 -12.81 0.38 1.90
CA GLN A 80 -13.13 1.76 2.28
C GLN A 80 -14.35 2.24 1.47
N GLY A 81 -14.97 3.35 1.89
CA GLY A 81 -16.04 4.02 1.13
C GLY A 81 -17.43 3.85 1.72
N GLY A 82 -17.54 3.25 2.91
CA GLY A 82 -18.78 3.32 3.69
C GLY A 82 -19.07 4.76 4.10
N TYR A 83 -20.36 5.13 4.10
CA TYR A 83 -20.78 6.46 4.53
C TYR A 83 -20.38 6.72 5.98
N LYS A 84 -19.87 7.93 6.21
CA LYS A 84 -19.63 8.42 7.57
C LYS A 84 -20.96 8.43 8.33
N LEU A 85 -20.96 7.95 9.58
CA LEU A 85 -22.15 7.97 10.42
C LEU A 85 -22.71 9.39 10.51
N TRP A 86 -24.01 9.54 10.26
CA TRP A 86 -24.74 10.83 10.22
C TRP A 86 -24.58 11.68 11.48
N ARG A 87 -24.29 11.05 12.62
CA ARG A 87 -24.08 11.72 13.92
C ARG A 87 -22.71 12.39 14.05
N PHE A 88 -21.77 12.14 13.13
CA PHE A 88 -20.48 12.80 13.18
C PHE A 88 -20.57 14.23 12.61
N PRO A 89 -19.91 15.21 13.24
CA PRO A 89 -19.99 16.62 12.80
C PRO A 89 -19.56 16.88 11.36
N SER A 90 -18.65 16.05 10.81
CA SER A 90 -18.18 16.20 9.44
C SER A 90 -19.01 15.42 8.41
N SER A 91 -20.05 14.69 8.84
CA SER A 91 -20.90 13.93 7.91
C SER A 91 -21.65 14.90 6.97
N PRO A 92 -21.82 14.57 5.68
CA PRO A 92 -21.39 13.34 4.98
C PRO A 92 -19.96 13.41 4.41
N GLU A 93 -19.27 14.52 4.61
CA GLU A 93 -18.01 14.81 3.96
C GLU A 93 -16.83 14.03 4.53
N SER A 94 -15.84 13.82 3.66
CA SER A 94 -14.54 13.28 4.07
C SER A 94 -13.83 14.28 5.00
N ASP A 95 -13.17 13.75 6.03
CA ASP A 95 -12.30 14.51 6.90
C ASP A 95 -10.88 13.93 6.88
N TRP A 96 -10.09 14.34 7.87
CA TRP A 96 -8.70 13.91 8.00
C TRP A 96 -8.54 12.40 8.17
N ALA A 97 -9.54 11.68 8.70
CA ALA A 97 -9.46 10.23 8.85
C ALA A 97 -9.40 9.53 7.49
N GLU A 98 -10.29 9.88 6.55
CA GLU A 98 -10.28 9.30 5.21
C GLU A 98 -9.01 9.69 4.45
N PHE A 99 -8.56 10.94 4.60
CA PHE A 99 -7.32 11.43 4.00
C PHE A 99 -6.11 10.62 4.48
N PHE A 100 -5.93 10.46 5.79
CA PHE A 100 -4.77 9.73 6.35
C PHE A 100 -4.81 8.24 6.03
N ASN A 101 -6.01 7.66 5.91
CA ASN A 101 -6.17 6.27 5.50
C ASN A 101 -5.67 6.04 4.05
N ILE A 102 -6.01 6.94 3.12
CA ILE A 102 -5.51 6.90 1.74
C ILE A 102 -3.99 7.13 1.71
N ALA A 103 -3.48 8.11 2.46
CA ALA A 103 -2.05 8.38 2.52
C ALA A 103 -1.26 7.16 3.05
N TYR A 104 -1.80 6.49 4.06
CA TYR A 104 -1.26 5.25 4.60
C TYR A 104 -1.23 4.13 3.56
N LEU A 105 -2.32 3.95 2.81
CA LEU A 105 -2.43 2.95 1.76
C LEU A 105 -1.43 3.19 0.62
N ILE A 106 -1.25 4.45 0.21
CA ILE A 106 -0.23 4.84 -0.77
C ILE A 106 1.14 4.44 -0.25
N GLU A 107 1.50 4.81 0.99
CA GLU A 107 2.81 4.47 1.55
C GLU A 107 3.02 2.95 1.66
N TYR A 108 1.98 2.20 2.01
CA TYR A 108 2.00 0.75 2.12
C TYR A 108 2.30 0.06 0.79
N LEU A 109 1.68 0.51 -0.31
CA LEU A 109 1.78 -0.13 -1.62
C LEU A 109 2.92 0.43 -2.50
N THR A 110 3.44 1.61 -2.18
CA THR A 110 4.46 2.31 -2.97
C THR A 110 5.69 1.44 -3.27
N SER A 111 6.23 0.73 -2.27
CA SER A 111 7.40 -0.13 -2.47
C SER A 111 7.15 -1.32 -3.40
N ILE A 112 5.89 -1.77 -3.49
CA ILE A 112 5.48 -2.90 -4.34
C ILE A 112 5.34 -2.41 -5.77
N VAL A 113 4.62 -1.31 -6.00
CA VAL A 113 4.44 -0.69 -7.33
C VAL A 113 5.78 -0.40 -7.99
N LYS A 114 6.78 0.03 -7.21
CA LYS A 114 8.13 0.31 -7.72
C LYS A 114 8.92 -0.95 -8.08
N ALA A 115 8.63 -2.08 -7.42
CA ALA A 115 9.35 -3.34 -7.61
C ALA A 115 8.71 -4.27 -8.63
N TYR A 116 7.39 -4.15 -8.82
CA TYR A 116 6.61 -5.03 -9.65
C TYR A 116 6.03 -4.28 -10.83
N LYS A 117 6.58 -4.54 -12.01
CA LYS A 117 6.30 -3.79 -13.25
C LYS A 117 4.81 -3.72 -13.63
N PRO A 118 4.01 -4.81 -13.54
CA PRO A 118 2.56 -4.73 -13.78
C PRO A 118 1.81 -3.85 -12.78
N GLY A 119 2.40 -3.57 -11.61
CA GLY A 119 1.85 -2.65 -10.62
C GLY A 119 0.78 -3.28 -9.72
N VAL A 120 -0.09 -2.42 -9.20
CA VAL A 120 -1.15 -2.78 -8.24
C VAL A 120 -2.45 -2.16 -8.72
N THR A 121 -3.54 -2.91 -8.61
CA THR A 121 -4.92 -2.44 -8.81
C THR A 121 -5.63 -2.44 -7.45
N LEU A 122 -6.33 -1.34 -7.17
CA LEU A 122 -7.09 -1.06 -5.95
C LEU A 122 -8.58 -1.05 -6.24
#